data_AF-A0A519L1R2-F1
#
_entry.id   AF-A0A519L1R2-F1
#
_cell.length_a   1.000
_cell.length_b   1.000
_cell.length_c   1.000
_cell.angle_alpha   90.00
_cell.angle_beta   90.00
_cell.angle_gamma   90.00
#
_symmetry.space_group_name_H-M   'P 1'
#
loop_
_entity.id
_entity.type
_entity.pdbx_description
1 polymer ?
#
loop_
_entity_poly.entity_id
_entity_poly.type
_entity_poly.pdbx_seq_one_letter_code
_entity_poly.pdbx_strand_id
1 'polypeptide(L)' 'MSTLVNELKEKWESLKAENPHLRIRNAAEQLGVSEAELLLTSVG' A
#
# COMPACT_ATOMS: atom_id res chain seq x y z
N MET A 1 -5.98 17.97 -1.04
CA MET A 1 -4.69 17.23 -1.04
C MET A 1 -4.67 16.47 0.27
N SER A 2 -4.88 15.15 0.39
CA SER A 2 -4.38 14.04 -0.44
C SER A 2 -5.14 12.73 -0.08
N THR A 3 -6.42 12.61 -0.45
CA THR A 3 -7.27 11.47 -0.03
C THR A 3 -6.81 10.12 -0.59
N LEU A 4 -6.33 10.10 -1.84
CA LEU A 4 -5.86 8.90 -2.52
C LEU A 4 -4.67 8.21 -1.82
N VAL A 5 -3.76 9.00 -1.23
CA VAL A 5 -2.57 8.46 -0.54
C VAL A 5 -2.96 7.82 0.78
N ASN A 6 -3.89 8.44 1.52
CA ASN A 6 -4.42 7.87 2.76
C ASN A 6 -5.20 6.57 2.52
N GLU A 7 -6.02 6.51 1.47
CA GLU A 7 -6.74 5.28 1.09
C GLU A 7 -5.79 4.13 0.73
N LEU A 8 -4.73 4.41 -0.02
CA LEU A 8 -3.70 3.41 -0.33
C LEU A 8 -3.02 2.90 0.93
N LYS A 9 -2.70 3.81 1.86
CA LYS A 9 -2.05 3.48 3.13
C LYS A 9 -2.94 2.60 4.00
N GLU A 10 -4.23 2.92 4.12
CA GLU A 10 -5.20 2.10 4.87
C GLU A 10 -5.37 0.71 4.26
N LYS A 11 -5.45 0.61 2.93
CA LYS A 11 -5.51 -0.68 2.24
C LYS A 11 -4.24 -1.50 2.46
N TRP A 12 -3.06 -0.86 2.41
CA TRP A 12 -1.79 -1.52 2.68
C TRP A 12 -1.69 -2.03 4.12
N GLU A 13 -2.06 -1.23 5.11
CA GLU A 13 -2.10 -1.66 6.51
C GLU A 13 -3.08 -2.82 6.73
N SER A 14 -4.25 -2.79 6.09
CA SER A 14 -5.23 -3.87 6.16
C SER A 14 -4.68 -5.18 5.55
N LEU A 15 -4.05 -5.08 4.38
CA LEU A 15 -3.41 -6.21 3.70
C LEU A 15 -2.25 -6.79 4.50
N LYS A 16 -1.49 -5.94 5.18
CA LYS A 16 -0.38 -6.33 6.06
C LYS A 16 -0.87 -6.96 7.36
N ALA A 17 -2.03 -6.51 7.88
CA ALA A 17 -2.67 -7.12 9.04
C ALA A 17 -3.24 -8.51 8.73
N GLU A 18 -3.85 -8.69 7.55
CA GLU A 18 -4.32 -10.01 7.10
C GLU A 18 -3.17 -10.94 6.71
N ASN A 19 -2.13 -10.40 6.07
CA ASN A 19 -0.97 -11.15 5.61
C ASN A 19 0.34 -10.45 6.02
N PRO A 20 0.86 -10.70 7.24
CA PRO A 20 2.09 -10.06 7.72
C PRO A 20 3.34 -10.44 6.90
N HIS A 21 3.28 -11.52 6.10
CA HIS A 21 4.33 -11.91 5.15
C HIS A 21 4.13 -11.35 3.73
N LEU A 22 3.07 -10.55 3.51
CA LEU A 22 2.80 -9.94 2.21
C LEU A 22 3.89 -8.93 1.88
N ARG A 23 4.52 -9.12 0.72
CA ARG A 23 5.50 -8.16 0.20
C ARG A 23 4.79 -6.96 -0.40
N ILE A 24 5.40 -5.80 -0.27
CA ILE A 24 4.87 -4.54 -0.83
C ILE A 24 4.62 -4.65 -2.34
N ARG A 25 5.44 -5.42 -3.07
CA ARG A 25 5.20 -5.79 -4.48
C ARG A 25 3.84 -6.42 -4.74
N ASN A 26 3.49 -7.42 -3.95
CA ASN A 26 2.25 -8.18 -4.14
C ASN A 26 1.04 -7.31 -3.79
N ALA A 27 1.17 -6.46 -2.76
CA ALA A 27 0.13 -5.47 -2.46
C ALA A 27 0.00 -4.42 -3.56
N ALA A 28 1.11 -3.95 -4.14
CA ALA A 28 1.09 -3.01 -5.25
C ALA A 28 0.39 -3.62 -6.47
N GLU A 29 0.67 -4.88 -6.80
CA GLU A 29 -0.04 -5.65 -7.84
C GLU A 29 -1.54 -5.80 -7.53
N GLN A 30 -1.92 -6.10 -6.27
CA GLN A 30 -3.33 -6.20 -5.87
C GLN A 30 -4.07 -4.86 -5.89
N LEU A 31 -3.37 -3.77 -5.58
CA LEU A 31 -3.90 -2.41 -5.55
C LEU A 31 -3.89 -1.75 -6.94
N GLY A 32 -3.23 -2.37 -7.94
CA GLY A 32 -3.11 -1.84 -9.30
C GLY A 32 -2.24 -0.60 -9.40
N VAL A 33 -1.28 -0.43 -8.49
CA VAL A 33 -0.38 0.72 -8.40
C VAL A 33 1.07 0.29 -8.55
N SER A 34 1.97 1.24 -8.79
CA SER A 34 3.40 0.94 -8.82
C SER A 34 3.95 0.71 -7.40
N GLU A 35 4.94 -0.19 -7.26
CA GLU A 35 5.65 -0.39 -5.99
C GLU A 35 6.17 0.92 -5.39
N ALA A 36 6.68 1.81 -6.24
CA ALA A 36 7.18 3.11 -5.82
C ALA A 36 6.07 4.00 -5.23
N GLU A 37 4.87 3.99 -5.81
CA GLU A 37 3.72 4.74 -5.31
C GLU A 37 3.26 4.20 -3.95
N LEU A 38 3.19 2.87 -3.81
CA LEU A 38 2.84 2.23 -2.55
C LEU A 38 3.93 2.48 -1.48
N LEU A 39 5.21 2.42 -1.84
CA LEU A 39 6.32 2.77 -0.94
C LEU A 39 6.25 4.23 -0.48
N LEU A 40 5.98 5.16 -1.40
CA LEU A 40 5.84 6.59 -1.10
C LEU A 40 4.75 6.85 -0.05
N THR A 41 3.69 6.04 0.01
CA THR A 41 2.63 6.18 1.03
C THR A 41 3.11 5.87 2.45
N SER A 42 4.21 5.14 2.59
CA SER A 42 4.83 4.78 3.88
C SER A 42 5.98 5.70 4.29
N VAL A 43 6.48 6.55 3.39
CA VAL A 43 7.70 7.38 3.59
C VAL A 43 7.37 8.83 4.05
N GLY A 44 6.10 9.12 4.36
CA GLY A 44 5.62 10.43 4.82
C GLY A 44 5.17 10.44 6.28
#